data_AF-A0A971KY51-F1
#
_entry.id   AF-A0A971KY51-F1
#
_cell.length_a   1.000
_cell.length_b   1.000
_cell.length_c   1.000
_cell.angle_alpha   90.00
_cell.angle_beta   90.00
_cell.angle_gamma   90.00
#
_symmetry.space_group_name_H-M   'P 1'
#
loop_
_entity.id
_entity.type
_entity.pdbx_description
1 polymer ?
#
loop_
_entity_poly.entity_id
_entity_poly.type
_entity_poly.pdbx_seq_one_letter_code
_entity_poly.pdbx_strand_id
1 'polypeptide(L)'
;MICPSCGTKNNYYHRYCYYCGNKLNQPESIDNQDTNRTGMSLDDLDVPLFSSSVESEFDYTQQIPLRRYRKSKPQPGSRRLINICVTVILLALLGVSGYVLIDQLTKYANKPQVPDTKITASTFVEAAVVDGKPVHKIIVNTSNGEKVEVLGETYQVINGKAEIIFDDAFLYSSFSETNDKEQVRVILDITVYKEGFPEAKDRVEFILDTPLSPLTMIHPATDEVFIEEETCRIVFSVEPGSQVFINDNNYSDLVDSEGLFEKEFQVPDNPENIYEIRVITKNHAERTHRIVIRRRVMEFPLDIDQSGPIEAAGQWAKITGNTHPQAVLDVDLETRAEPEIDPETGNFTVYVKASHLGYTPCTLTAHLEGKQDSVKEVVIERPATEADYTSRAWAMNYNELRANPDLHNGIVFVFEGTITEIKTMGDKNQFVVDISNDPNSPQPAYVEYWGSVSLHTGTRLRIFGNRWGNYKEMPRFLARFIYLR
;
A
#
# COMPACT_ATOMS: atom_id res chain seq x y z
N MET A 1 6.42 -20.72 11.59
CA MET A 1 5.18 -20.66 12.40
C MET A 1 3.98 -20.71 11.46
N ILE A 2 2.77 -21.04 11.94
CA ILE A 2 1.52 -20.96 11.18
C ILE A 2 0.67 -19.87 11.83
N CYS A 3 0.02 -19.01 11.03
CA CYS A 3 -0.84 -17.96 11.55
C CYS A 3 -2.17 -18.55 12.08
N PRO A 4 -2.55 -18.32 13.35
CA PRO A 4 -3.78 -18.86 13.92
C PRO A 4 -5.06 -18.20 13.36
N SER A 5 -4.94 -17.08 12.64
CA SER A 5 -6.09 -16.36 12.05
C SER A 5 -6.37 -16.76 10.60
N CYS A 6 -5.35 -17.12 9.81
CA CYS A 6 -5.50 -17.33 8.35
C CYS A 6 -4.78 -18.57 7.80
N GLY A 7 -4.15 -19.40 8.65
CA GLY A 7 -3.45 -20.62 8.22
C GLY A 7 -2.14 -20.41 7.46
N THR A 8 -1.78 -19.17 7.08
CA THR A 8 -0.56 -18.87 6.32
C THR A 8 0.70 -19.30 7.08
N LYS A 9 1.61 -19.97 6.37
CA LYS A 9 2.92 -20.41 6.89
C LYS A 9 3.93 -19.25 6.81
N ASN A 10 4.44 -18.84 7.96
CA ASN A 10 5.33 -17.69 8.13
C ASN A 10 6.71 -18.14 8.62
N ASN A 11 7.79 -17.43 8.24
CA ASN A 11 9.13 -17.67 8.77
C ASN A 11 9.21 -17.35 10.28
N TYR A 12 10.16 -17.98 10.98
CA TYR A 12 10.22 -17.98 12.45
C TYR A 12 10.58 -16.62 13.07
N TYR A 13 11.16 -15.71 12.31
CA TYR A 13 11.55 -14.36 12.76
C TYR A 13 10.45 -13.30 12.64
N HIS A 14 9.35 -13.55 11.90
CA HIS A 14 8.27 -12.57 11.80
C HIS A 14 7.44 -12.51 13.09
N ARG A 15 7.24 -11.31 13.63
CA ARG A 15 6.35 -11.03 14.77
C ARG A 15 4.86 -10.92 14.39
N TYR A 16 4.57 -10.77 13.10
CA TYR A 16 3.23 -10.62 12.54
C TYR A 16 3.12 -11.43 11.23
N CYS A 17 1.92 -11.87 10.88
CA CYS A 17 1.66 -12.62 9.67
C CYS A 17 1.79 -11.71 8.44
N TYR A 18 2.64 -12.08 7.47
CA TYR A 18 2.86 -11.25 6.26
C TYR A 18 1.59 -11.07 5.40
N TYR A 19 0.61 -11.97 5.54
CA TYR A 19 -0.60 -11.98 4.70
C TYR A 19 -1.80 -11.25 5.34
N CYS A 20 -1.92 -11.25 6.68
CA CYS A 20 -3.10 -10.70 7.38
C CYS A 20 -2.78 -9.78 8.57
N GLY A 21 -1.50 -9.45 8.79
CA GLY A 21 -1.07 -8.57 9.89
C GLY A 21 -1.22 -9.16 11.30
N ASN A 22 -1.91 -10.28 11.51
CA ASN A 22 -2.14 -10.83 12.85
C ASN A 22 -0.83 -11.22 13.55
N LYS A 23 -0.73 -10.91 14.86
CA LYS A 23 0.48 -11.15 15.66
C LYS A 23 0.77 -12.66 15.79
N LEU A 24 2.04 -13.03 15.68
CA LEU A 24 2.53 -14.40 15.83
C LEU A 24 3.20 -14.56 17.19
N ASN A 25 2.79 -15.57 17.94
CA ASN A 25 3.39 -15.89 19.24
C ASN A 25 4.78 -16.48 19.01
N GLN A 26 5.83 -15.72 19.35
CA GLN A 26 7.19 -16.24 19.38
C GLN A 26 7.34 -17.19 20.58
N PRO A 27 8.01 -18.35 20.45
CA PRO A 27 8.39 -19.14 21.61
C PRO A 27 9.44 -18.36 22.42
N GLU A 28 9.25 -18.26 23.73
CA GLU A 28 10.23 -17.62 24.62
C GLU A 28 11.52 -18.44 24.69
N SER A 29 12.66 -17.76 24.71
CA SER A 29 13.97 -18.39 24.83
C SER A 29 14.17 -18.90 26.25
N ILE A 30 14.10 -20.22 26.44
CA ILE A 30 14.39 -20.86 27.72
C ILE A 30 15.91 -20.81 27.96
N ASP A 31 16.33 -20.00 28.93
CA ASP A 31 17.70 -20.03 29.46
C ASP A 31 17.96 -21.35 30.21
N ASN A 32 19.18 -21.86 30.09
CA ASN A 32 19.59 -23.09 30.79
C ASN A 32 20.25 -22.76 32.12
N GLN A 33 19.70 -23.25 33.25
CA GLN A 33 20.54 -23.64 34.39
C GLN A 33 19.91 -24.67 35.36
N ASP A 34 20.70 -25.70 35.62
CA ASP A 34 20.92 -26.43 36.88
C ASP A 34 19.86 -27.27 37.62
N THR A 35 19.95 -28.58 37.33
CA THR A 35 20.16 -29.69 38.29
C THR A 35 19.01 -30.31 39.11
N ASN A 36 19.03 -31.67 39.15
CA ASN A 36 18.49 -32.58 40.20
C ASN A 36 16.96 -32.49 40.50
N ARG A 37 16.19 -33.59 40.64
CA ARG A 37 16.51 -34.91 41.21
C ARG A 37 15.34 -35.90 40.98
N THR A 38 15.64 -37.21 40.86
CA THR A 38 14.78 -38.38 41.21
C THR A 38 13.27 -38.40 40.89
N GLY A 39 12.85 -39.33 40.01
CA GLY A 39 11.49 -39.87 39.92
C GLY A 39 11.49 -41.24 39.20
N MET A 40 10.76 -42.23 39.73
CA MET A 40 10.56 -43.56 39.13
C MET A 40 9.10 -43.73 38.68
N SER A 41 8.76 -44.88 38.06
CA SER A 41 7.39 -45.37 37.74
C SER A 41 6.66 -44.70 36.58
N LEU A 42 5.86 -45.41 35.75
CA LEU A 42 5.78 -46.88 35.51
C LEU A 42 5.01 -47.18 34.19
N ASP A 43 5.13 -48.42 33.72
CA ASP A 43 4.22 -49.23 32.87
C ASP A 43 3.89 -48.95 31.38
N ASP A 44 3.84 -50.10 30.67
CA ASP A 44 3.02 -50.55 29.53
C ASP A 44 2.99 -49.85 28.16
N LEU A 45 3.45 -50.60 27.13
CA LEU A 45 2.55 -51.49 26.37
C LEU A 45 3.29 -52.58 25.56
N ASP A 46 2.72 -53.80 25.52
CA ASP A 46 3.18 -55.01 24.80
C ASP A 46 2.97 -54.92 23.25
N VAL A 47 3.82 -55.46 22.33
CA VAL A 47 4.14 -56.88 21.96
C VAL A 47 2.94 -57.57 21.24
N PRO A 48 3.08 -58.38 20.13
CA PRO A 48 4.19 -59.28 19.72
C PRO A 48 4.62 -59.36 18.21
N LEU A 49 5.54 -60.31 17.98
CA LEU A 49 6.16 -61.00 16.81
C LEU A 49 5.24 -61.35 15.60
N PHE A 50 5.66 -61.87 14.42
CA PHE A 50 6.84 -62.67 13.93
C PHE A 50 7.29 -62.17 12.51
N SER A 51 8.57 -62.21 12.09
CA SER A 51 9.42 -63.33 11.57
C SER A 51 9.00 -63.88 10.17
N SER A 52 9.86 -64.44 9.29
CA SER A 52 11.34 -64.64 9.26
C SER A 52 11.81 -65.30 7.94
N SER A 53 13.02 -64.98 7.44
CA SER A 53 13.91 -65.92 6.70
C SER A 53 15.29 -65.31 6.38
N VAL A 54 16.38 -66.04 6.05
CA VAL A 54 17.04 -67.28 6.57
C VAL A 54 18.54 -67.19 6.13
N GLU A 55 19.42 -68.04 6.71
CA GLU A 55 20.83 -68.36 6.35
C GLU A 55 21.96 -67.66 7.15
N SER A 56 23.03 -68.36 7.58
CA SER A 56 23.20 -69.81 7.86
C SER A 56 24.38 -70.06 8.83
N GLU A 57 24.40 -71.23 9.48
CA GLU A 57 25.29 -71.63 10.59
C GLU A 57 26.74 -71.99 10.17
N PHE A 58 27.69 -72.04 11.12
CA PHE A 58 28.21 -73.31 11.69
C PHE A 58 29.28 -73.11 12.79
N ASP A 59 29.28 -74.00 13.80
CA ASP A 59 30.37 -74.27 14.74
C ASP A 59 30.84 -75.75 14.52
N TYR A 60 31.55 -76.56 15.30
CA TYR A 60 31.80 -76.73 16.74
C TYR A 60 33.21 -77.33 16.95
N THR A 61 33.88 -77.25 18.11
CA THR A 61 33.60 -78.14 19.25
C THR A 61 34.52 -77.93 20.46
N GLN A 62 34.08 -78.51 21.58
CA GLN A 62 34.90 -78.88 22.74
C GLN A 62 34.68 -80.39 23.03
N GLN A 63 35.36 -81.09 23.95
CA GLN A 63 36.26 -80.69 25.05
C GLN A 63 37.21 -81.85 25.45
N ILE A 64 38.14 -81.59 26.38
CA ILE A 64 38.64 -82.46 27.48
C ILE A 64 38.24 -83.96 27.44
N PRO A 65 39.20 -84.93 27.51
CA PRO A 65 39.66 -85.40 28.84
C PRO A 65 41.15 -85.84 28.98
N LEU A 66 41.51 -86.24 30.21
CA LEU A 66 42.88 -86.47 30.72
C LEU A 66 43.16 -87.93 31.13
N ARG A 67 44.34 -88.51 30.82
CA ARG A 67 45.23 -89.22 31.80
C ARG A 67 46.58 -89.74 31.22
N ARG A 68 47.46 -90.21 32.12
CA ARG A 68 48.91 -90.48 31.96
C ARG A 68 49.26 -91.89 31.43
N TYR A 69 50.41 -92.06 30.74
CA TYR A 69 51.55 -92.89 31.24
C TYR A 69 52.92 -92.62 30.54
N ARG A 70 53.95 -93.48 30.77
CA ARG A 70 55.41 -93.19 30.78
C ARG A 70 56.21 -93.28 29.46
N LYS A 71 57.32 -92.49 29.40
CA LYS A 71 58.69 -92.70 28.85
C LYS A 71 58.88 -93.42 27.49
N SER A 72 59.68 -92.85 26.57
CA SER A 72 61.16 -93.01 26.57
C SER A 72 61.98 -91.85 25.93
N LYS A 73 63.32 -92.00 25.89
CA LYS A 73 64.39 -91.20 25.21
C LYS A 73 65.26 -92.20 24.38
N PRO A 74 66.17 -91.84 23.43
CA PRO A 74 66.92 -90.57 23.17
C PRO A 74 66.59 -89.90 21.79
N GLN A 75 66.88 -88.61 21.48
CA GLN A 75 68.16 -87.92 21.12
C GLN A 75 68.88 -88.41 19.83
N PRO A 76 69.65 -87.57 19.07
CA PRO A 76 69.63 -86.10 18.86
C PRO A 76 69.73 -85.66 17.37
N GLY A 77 69.66 -84.34 17.08
CA GLY A 77 69.98 -83.77 15.74
C GLY A 77 70.15 -82.24 15.74
N SER A 78 71.07 -81.69 14.95
CA SER A 78 71.52 -80.29 15.03
C SER A 78 70.71 -79.31 14.16
N ARG A 79 70.03 -78.33 14.77
CA ARG A 79 69.35 -77.23 14.02
C ARG A 79 69.20 -75.87 14.74
N ARG A 80 69.78 -75.67 15.94
CA ARG A 80 69.48 -74.50 16.78
C ARG A 80 70.25 -73.20 16.51
N LEU A 81 71.33 -73.22 15.73
CA LEU A 81 72.19 -72.03 15.52
C LEU A 81 71.66 -71.05 14.44
N ILE A 82 70.98 -71.55 13.40
CA ILE A 82 70.53 -70.72 12.26
C ILE A 82 69.39 -69.77 12.67
N ASN A 83 68.43 -70.24 13.45
CA ASN A 83 67.23 -69.46 13.82
C ASN A 83 67.54 -68.21 14.67
N ILE A 84 68.69 -68.19 15.37
CA ILE A 84 69.11 -67.07 16.22
C ILE A 84 69.64 -65.91 15.35
N CYS A 85 70.43 -66.20 14.32
CA CYS A 85 70.93 -65.16 13.41
C CYS A 85 69.81 -64.51 12.60
N VAL A 86 68.85 -65.30 12.10
CA VAL A 86 67.72 -64.81 11.30
C VAL A 86 66.81 -63.87 12.11
N THR A 87 66.56 -64.17 13.39
CA THR A 87 65.70 -63.34 14.25
C THR A 87 66.35 -62.00 14.62
N VAL A 88 67.67 -61.96 14.84
CA VAL A 88 68.40 -60.69 15.07
C VAL A 88 68.39 -59.79 13.82
N ILE A 89 68.56 -60.37 12.63
CA ILE A 89 68.51 -59.61 11.36
C ILE A 89 67.12 -59.04 11.10
N LEU A 90 66.05 -59.79 11.37
CA LEU A 90 64.67 -59.30 11.26
C LEU A 90 64.38 -58.14 12.23
N LEU A 91 64.85 -58.22 13.48
CA LEU A 91 64.70 -57.14 14.45
C LEU A 91 65.47 -55.88 14.04
N ALA A 92 66.68 -56.02 13.47
CA ALA A 92 67.44 -54.90 12.93
C ALA A 92 66.71 -54.23 11.75
N LEU A 93 66.15 -55.02 10.82
CA LEU A 93 65.38 -54.49 9.69
C LEU A 93 64.10 -53.78 10.13
N LEU A 94 63.39 -54.29 11.15
CA LEU A 94 62.23 -53.64 11.76
C LEU A 94 62.59 -52.35 12.51
N GLY A 95 63.76 -52.30 13.16
CA GLY A 95 64.27 -51.08 13.78
C GLY A 95 64.58 -49.99 12.74
N VAL A 96 65.21 -50.36 11.62
CA VAL A 96 65.52 -49.44 10.52
C VAL A 96 64.24 -48.98 9.80
N SER A 97 63.28 -49.87 9.52
CA SER A 97 62.02 -49.45 8.87
C SER A 97 61.17 -48.56 9.78
N GLY A 98 61.13 -48.82 11.09
CA GLY A 98 60.51 -47.94 12.07
C GLY A 98 61.18 -46.57 12.14
N TYR A 99 62.52 -46.53 12.14
CA TYR A 99 63.28 -45.27 12.11
C TYR A 99 62.99 -44.46 10.84
N VAL A 100 62.99 -45.09 9.66
CA VAL A 100 62.68 -44.42 8.38
C VAL A 100 61.23 -43.92 8.33
N LEU A 101 60.27 -44.66 8.90
CA LEU A 101 58.89 -44.20 9.05
C LEU A 101 58.77 -42.95 9.94
N ILE A 102 59.50 -42.90 11.06
CA ILE A 102 59.50 -41.75 11.98
C ILE A 102 60.21 -40.54 11.35
N ASP A 103 61.33 -40.75 10.64
CA ASP A 103 62.06 -39.72 9.89
C ASP A 103 61.20 -39.12 8.75
N GLN A 104 60.48 -39.97 8.01
CA GLN A 104 59.54 -39.48 6.98
C GLN A 104 58.32 -38.77 7.59
N LEU A 105 57.73 -39.29 8.67
CA LEU A 105 56.60 -38.64 9.34
C LEU A 105 56.97 -37.28 9.94
N THR A 106 58.13 -37.16 10.58
CA THR A 106 58.60 -35.87 11.13
C THR A 106 58.96 -34.86 10.03
N LYS A 107 59.49 -35.33 8.88
CA LYS A 107 59.68 -34.47 7.69
C LYS A 107 58.36 -34.09 6.99
N TYR A 108 57.32 -34.92 7.09
CA TYR A 108 56.00 -34.58 6.57
C TYR A 108 55.24 -33.59 7.48
N ALA A 109 55.40 -33.72 8.80
CA ALA A 109 54.87 -32.78 9.78
C ALA A 109 55.54 -31.39 9.68
N ASN A 110 56.84 -31.36 9.37
CA ASN A 110 57.61 -30.11 9.17
C ASN A 110 57.59 -29.59 7.72
N LYS A 111 56.46 -29.72 7.02
CA LYS A 111 56.18 -28.81 5.90
C LYS A 111 55.91 -27.42 6.50
N PRO A 112 56.64 -26.36 6.11
CA PRO A 112 56.23 -25.02 6.50
C PRO A 112 54.84 -24.76 5.94
N GLN A 113 53.91 -24.29 6.78
CA GLN A 113 52.65 -23.79 6.26
C GLN A 113 52.97 -22.58 5.39
N VAL A 114 52.68 -22.69 4.10
CA VAL A 114 52.56 -21.51 3.24
C VAL A 114 51.43 -20.68 3.86
N PRO A 115 51.67 -19.40 4.21
CA PRO A 115 50.60 -18.56 4.73
C PRO A 115 49.49 -18.51 3.68
N ASP A 116 48.23 -18.60 4.09
CA ASP A 116 47.11 -18.61 3.16
C ASP A 116 46.96 -17.20 2.55
N THR A 117 47.64 -16.97 1.42
CA THR A 117 47.68 -15.70 0.70
C THR A 117 46.38 -15.48 -0.08
N LYS A 118 45.26 -15.51 0.63
CA LYS A 118 43.93 -15.25 0.09
C LYS A 118 43.27 -14.14 0.90
N ILE A 119 42.78 -13.13 0.20
CA ILE A 119 41.93 -12.11 0.82
C ILE A 119 40.56 -12.76 1.08
N THR A 120 40.08 -12.69 2.32
CA THR A 120 38.73 -13.14 2.68
C THR A 120 37.84 -11.93 2.86
N ALA A 121 36.79 -11.85 2.05
CA ALA A 121 35.81 -10.78 2.06
C ALA A 121 34.39 -11.35 1.90
N SER A 122 33.40 -10.56 2.30
CA SER A 122 31.98 -10.85 2.11
C SER A 122 31.22 -9.52 1.99
N THR A 123 30.49 -9.33 0.90
CA THR A 123 29.70 -8.12 0.67
C THR A 123 28.23 -8.31 1.02
N PHE A 124 27.62 -7.23 1.53
CA PHE A 124 26.18 -7.12 1.79
C PHE A 124 25.65 -5.81 1.21
N VAL A 125 24.35 -5.76 0.92
CA VAL A 125 23.65 -4.55 0.47
C VAL A 125 22.53 -4.23 1.45
N GLU A 126 22.41 -2.95 1.82
CA GLU A 126 21.35 -2.43 2.69
C GLU A 126 20.73 -1.19 2.04
N ALA A 127 19.42 -1.21 1.78
CA ALA A 127 18.67 -0.03 1.38
C ALA A 127 18.46 0.87 2.61
N ALA A 128 18.72 2.17 2.47
CA ALA A 128 18.67 3.14 3.55
C ALA A 128 18.15 4.50 3.05
N VAL A 129 17.94 5.43 3.99
CA VAL A 129 17.66 6.84 3.67
C VAL A 129 18.77 7.71 4.27
N VAL A 130 19.35 8.59 3.46
CA VAL A 130 20.37 9.59 3.88
C VAL A 130 19.93 10.95 3.33
N ASP A 131 19.91 11.96 4.21
CA ASP A 131 19.50 13.34 3.89
C ASP A 131 18.14 13.43 3.13
N GLY A 132 17.22 12.53 3.46
CA GLY A 132 15.89 12.44 2.85
C GLY A 132 15.80 11.66 1.54
N LYS A 133 16.93 11.20 0.99
CA LYS A 133 17.00 10.42 -0.25
C LYS A 133 17.12 8.91 -0.01
N PRO A 134 16.50 8.05 -0.84
CA PRO A 134 16.81 6.62 -0.87
C PRO A 134 18.23 6.38 -1.41
N VAL A 135 18.97 5.50 -0.74
CA VAL A 135 20.35 5.13 -1.09
C VAL A 135 20.58 3.64 -0.84
N HIS A 136 21.39 2.99 -1.67
CA HIS A 136 21.90 1.65 -1.40
C HIS A 136 23.33 1.70 -0.83
N LYS A 137 23.50 1.09 0.34
CA LYS A 137 24.79 0.95 1.02
C LYS A 137 25.40 -0.40 0.68
N ILE A 138 26.60 -0.38 0.10
CA ILE A 138 27.42 -1.57 -0.15
C ILE A 138 28.40 -1.72 1.01
N ILE A 139 28.27 -2.82 1.76
CA ILE A 139 29.05 -3.11 2.96
C ILE A 139 29.99 -4.28 2.67
N VAL A 140 31.29 -3.99 2.48
CA VAL A 140 32.32 -5.01 2.26
C VAL A 140 33.05 -5.25 3.58
N ASN A 141 32.83 -6.41 4.19
CA ASN A 141 33.60 -6.86 5.35
C ASN A 141 34.79 -7.71 4.88
N THR A 142 35.98 -7.50 5.43
CA THR A 142 37.18 -8.31 5.14
C THR A 142 38.07 -8.49 6.37
N SER A 143 38.66 -9.67 6.53
CA SER A 143 39.56 -9.98 7.65
C SER A 143 41.01 -9.53 7.43
N ASN A 144 41.39 -9.21 6.18
CA ASN A 144 42.77 -8.90 5.83
C ASN A 144 42.94 -7.89 4.68
N GLY A 145 41.93 -7.61 3.85
CA GLY A 145 41.98 -6.60 2.79
C GLY A 145 42.18 -5.18 3.32
N GLU A 146 42.75 -4.31 2.48
CA GLU A 146 43.13 -2.93 2.82
C GLU A 146 42.38 -1.90 1.99
N LYS A 147 42.02 -2.24 0.74
CA LYS A 147 41.25 -1.37 -0.16
C LYS A 147 40.19 -2.16 -0.91
N VAL A 148 39.13 -1.48 -1.34
CA VAL A 148 38.02 -2.01 -2.13
C VAL A 148 37.81 -1.09 -3.33
N GLU A 149 37.77 -1.62 -4.54
CA GLU A 149 37.37 -0.90 -5.76
C GLU A 149 35.95 -1.32 -6.16
N VAL A 150 35.09 -0.33 -6.43
CA VAL A 150 33.71 -0.50 -6.92
C VAL A 150 33.43 0.61 -7.93
N LEU A 151 32.96 0.23 -9.14
CA LEU A 151 32.73 1.16 -10.26
C LEU A 151 33.95 2.05 -10.64
N GLY A 152 35.17 1.55 -10.40
CA GLY A 152 36.43 2.27 -10.66
C GLY A 152 36.88 3.21 -9.54
N GLU A 153 36.05 3.44 -8.52
CA GLU A 153 36.40 4.24 -7.34
C GLU A 153 36.97 3.37 -6.22
N THR A 154 38.02 3.84 -5.54
CA THR A 154 38.76 3.08 -4.52
C THR A 154 38.51 3.60 -3.10
N TYR A 155 38.02 2.72 -2.24
CA TYR A 155 37.68 2.95 -0.84
C TYR A 155 38.68 2.26 0.09
N GLN A 156 39.01 2.90 1.22
CA GLN A 156 39.91 2.31 2.23
C GLN A 156 39.12 1.43 3.21
N VAL A 157 39.68 0.29 3.61
CA VAL A 157 39.10 -0.58 4.65
C VAL A 157 39.46 -0.03 6.02
N ILE A 158 38.46 0.30 6.83
CA ILE A 158 38.60 0.82 8.19
C ILE A 158 38.03 -0.22 9.16
N ASN A 159 38.83 -0.67 10.12
CA ASN A 159 38.44 -1.69 11.12
C ASN A 159 37.88 -3.00 10.51
N GLY A 160 38.35 -3.39 9.31
CA GLY A 160 37.87 -4.57 8.59
C GLY A 160 36.57 -4.38 7.80
N LYS A 161 36.08 -3.14 7.66
CA LYS A 161 34.89 -2.78 6.90
C LYS A 161 35.18 -1.66 5.89
N ALA A 162 34.58 -1.74 4.71
CA ALA A 162 34.37 -0.59 3.83
C ALA A 162 32.86 -0.38 3.66
N GLU A 163 32.42 0.88 3.73
CA GLU A 163 31.05 1.30 3.44
C GLU A 163 31.07 2.24 2.24
N ILE A 164 30.33 1.88 1.19
CA ILE A 164 30.13 2.68 -0.01
C ILE A 164 28.64 3.02 -0.07
N ILE A 165 28.29 4.27 -0.38
CA ILE A 165 26.90 4.73 -0.46
C ILE A 165 26.65 5.25 -1.87
N PHE A 166 25.66 4.69 -2.57
CA PHE A 166 25.21 5.18 -3.86
C PHE A 166 23.80 5.76 -3.74
N ASP A 167 23.61 6.97 -4.29
CA ASP A 167 22.29 7.59 -4.47
C ASP A 167 21.48 6.74 -5.47
N ASP A 168 20.25 6.36 -5.13
CA ASP A 168 19.46 5.50 -6.00
C ASP A 168 19.20 6.16 -7.36
N ALA A 169 19.11 7.50 -7.42
CA ALA A 169 18.99 8.22 -8.69
C ALA A 169 20.23 8.04 -9.59
N PHE A 170 21.43 7.90 -9.01
CA PHE A 170 22.64 7.56 -9.75
C PHE A 170 22.59 6.11 -10.26
N LEU A 171 22.14 5.17 -9.43
CA LEU A 171 22.00 3.76 -9.83
C LEU A 171 20.94 3.59 -10.94
N TYR A 172 19.77 4.22 -10.83
CA TYR A 172 18.80 4.29 -11.93
C TYR A 172 19.44 4.86 -13.20
N SER A 173 20.12 6.02 -13.13
CA SER A 173 20.74 6.61 -14.32
C SER A 173 21.83 5.74 -14.96
N SER A 174 22.50 4.89 -14.19
CA SER A 174 23.63 4.06 -14.64
C SER A 174 23.24 2.66 -15.11
N PHE A 175 22.07 2.14 -14.68
CA PHE A 175 21.66 0.75 -14.95
C PHE A 175 20.29 0.62 -15.67
N SER A 176 19.56 1.71 -15.88
CA SER A 176 18.25 1.67 -16.60
C SER A 176 18.37 1.31 -18.08
N GLU A 177 19.40 1.80 -18.81
CA GLU A 177 19.53 1.57 -20.28
C GLU A 177 19.68 0.08 -20.68
N THR A 178 19.85 -0.83 -19.70
CA THR A 178 20.02 -2.28 -19.92
C THR A 178 18.77 -3.10 -19.57
N ASN A 179 17.71 -2.48 -19.02
CA ASN A 179 16.58 -3.19 -18.41
C ASN A 179 15.21 -2.67 -18.90
N ASP A 180 14.61 -3.31 -19.91
CA ASP A 180 13.24 -3.04 -20.40
C ASP A 180 12.11 -3.48 -19.42
N LYS A 181 12.25 -3.24 -18.11
CA LYS A 181 11.33 -3.73 -17.06
C LYS A 181 11.18 -2.77 -15.88
N GLU A 182 10.06 -2.91 -15.19
CA GLU A 182 9.63 -2.17 -13.98
C GLU A 182 10.63 -2.21 -12.81
N GLN A 183 11.59 -3.15 -12.86
CA GLN A 183 12.63 -3.39 -11.85
C GLN A 183 14.02 -3.21 -12.47
N VAL A 184 14.77 -2.22 -12.01
CA VAL A 184 16.16 -2.00 -12.46
C VAL A 184 17.09 -2.93 -11.69
N ARG A 185 17.75 -3.82 -12.43
CA ARG A 185 18.74 -4.79 -11.92
C ARG A 185 20.13 -4.14 -11.91
N VAL A 186 20.70 -3.99 -10.72
CA VAL A 186 22.05 -3.47 -10.51
C VAL A 186 23.01 -4.63 -10.28
N ILE A 187 24.12 -4.64 -11.02
CA ILE A 187 25.20 -5.62 -10.88
C ILE A 187 26.50 -4.87 -10.64
N LEU A 188 27.14 -5.09 -9.49
CA LEU A 188 28.41 -4.49 -9.11
C LEU A 188 29.50 -5.56 -9.05
N ASP A 189 30.55 -5.40 -9.85
CA ASP A 189 31.81 -6.10 -9.66
C ASP A 189 32.66 -5.35 -8.64
N ILE A 190 33.19 -6.09 -7.65
CA ILE A 190 33.90 -5.57 -6.50
C ILE A 190 35.26 -6.26 -6.41
N THR A 191 36.34 -5.49 -6.32
CA THR A 191 37.69 -6.04 -6.13
C THR A 191 38.31 -5.56 -4.82
N VAL A 192 38.83 -6.49 -4.01
CA VAL A 192 39.47 -6.21 -2.72
C VAL A 192 40.97 -6.47 -2.84
N TYR A 193 41.78 -5.50 -2.40
CA TYR A 193 43.23 -5.45 -2.56
C TYR A 193 43.96 -5.46 -1.22
N LYS A 194 45.19 -5.99 -1.24
CA LYS A 194 46.19 -5.91 -0.17
C LYS A 194 47.57 -6.03 -0.80
N GLU A 195 48.56 -5.28 -0.33
CA GLU A 195 49.91 -5.37 -0.89
C GLU A 195 50.52 -6.77 -0.70
N GLY A 196 51.05 -7.35 -1.78
CA GLY A 196 51.65 -8.69 -1.78
C GLY A 196 50.67 -9.87 -1.80
N PHE A 197 49.35 -9.62 -1.91
CA PHE A 197 48.32 -10.66 -1.98
C PHE A 197 47.60 -10.62 -3.34
N PRO A 198 47.10 -11.77 -3.86
CA PRO A 198 46.17 -11.80 -4.98
C PRO A 198 44.86 -11.07 -4.64
N GLU A 199 44.32 -10.37 -5.63
CA GLU A 199 42.99 -9.75 -5.60
C GLU A 199 41.89 -10.77 -5.23
N ALA A 200 41.00 -10.42 -4.30
CA ALA A 200 39.72 -11.11 -4.17
C ALA A 200 38.67 -10.36 -4.99
N LYS A 201 37.87 -11.10 -5.77
CA LYS A 201 36.76 -10.54 -6.56
C LYS A 201 35.45 -11.12 -6.08
N ASP A 202 34.49 -10.22 -5.89
CA ASP A 202 33.13 -10.50 -5.46
C ASP A 202 32.17 -9.85 -6.47
N ARG A 203 30.96 -10.40 -6.60
CA ARG A 203 29.92 -9.86 -7.48
C ARG A 203 28.61 -9.79 -6.74
N VAL A 204 28.06 -8.60 -6.69
CA VAL A 204 26.83 -8.28 -5.95
C VAL A 204 25.74 -7.92 -6.95
N GLU A 205 24.56 -8.50 -6.76
CA GLU A 205 23.38 -8.25 -7.58
C GLU A 205 22.20 -7.90 -6.67
N PHE A 206 21.50 -6.82 -6.99
CA PHE A 206 20.28 -6.38 -6.31
C PHE A 206 19.32 -5.70 -7.29
N ILE A 207 18.09 -5.46 -6.82
CA ILE A 207 17.02 -4.80 -7.58
C ILE A 207 16.71 -3.48 -6.87
N LEU A 208 16.55 -2.42 -7.65
CA LEU A 208 15.99 -1.16 -7.17
C LEU A 208 14.46 -1.24 -7.26
N ASP A 209 13.76 -1.10 -6.13
CA ASP A 209 12.30 -1.04 -6.09
C ASP A 209 11.82 0.34 -6.57
N THR A 210 11.53 0.44 -7.88
CA THR A 210 11.10 1.69 -8.54
C THR A 210 9.86 2.28 -7.86
N PRO A 211 9.93 3.50 -7.29
CA PRO A 211 8.79 4.10 -6.61
C PRO A 211 7.66 4.38 -7.61
N LEU A 212 6.41 4.15 -7.20
CA LEU A 212 5.23 4.52 -8.00
C LEU A 212 5.15 6.03 -8.17
N SER A 213 4.75 6.48 -9.36
CA SER A 213 4.57 7.90 -9.68
C SER A 213 3.71 8.63 -8.62
N PRO A 214 4.17 9.79 -8.09
CA PRO A 214 3.43 10.54 -7.08
C PRO A 214 2.10 11.05 -7.64
N LEU A 215 1.04 10.85 -6.87
CA LEU A 215 -0.32 11.29 -7.15
C LEU A 215 -1.08 11.42 -5.82
N THR A 216 -1.64 12.61 -5.58
CA THR A 216 -2.46 12.94 -4.41
C THR A 216 -3.81 13.48 -4.86
N MET A 217 -4.89 12.72 -4.64
CA MET A 217 -6.24 13.18 -4.94
C MET A 217 -6.64 14.35 -4.04
N ILE A 218 -7.32 15.34 -4.63
CA ILE A 218 -7.86 16.52 -3.94
C ILE A 218 -9.38 16.54 -4.07
N HIS A 219 -9.91 16.24 -5.25
CA HIS A 219 -11.34 16.02 -5.49
C HIS A 219 -11.58 14.98 -6.61
N PRO A 220 -12.49 13.99 -6.44
CA PRO A 220 -13.18 13.67 -5.19
C PRO A 220 -12.18 13.25 -4.10
N ALA A 221 -12.56 13.46 -2.83
CA ALA A 221 -11.72 13.09 -1.68
C ALA A 221 -11.74 11.58 -1.36
N THR A 222 -12.53 10.80 -2.10
CA THR A 222 -12.70 9.35 -1.95
C THR A 222 -12.79 8.67 -3.32
N ASP A 223 -12.27 7.46 -3.41
CA ASP A 223 -12.25 6.62 -4.63
C ASP A 223 -13.66 6.31 -5.18
N GLU A 224 -14.70 6.42 -4.34
CA GLU A 224 -16.09 6.44 -4.81
C GLU A 224 -16.79 7.74 -4.37
N VAL A 225 -17.59 8.33 -5.26
CA VAL A 225 -18.43 9.51 -5.00
C VAL A 225 -19.79 9.32 -5.67
N PHE A 226 -20.84 9.94 -5.13
CA PHE A 226 -22.19 9.94 -5.69
C PHE A 226 -22.58 11.37 -6.04
N ILE A 227 -23.09 11.59 -7.26
CA ILE A 227 -23.53 12.89 -7.77
C ILE A 227 -24.95 12.79 -8.34
N GLU A 228 -25.63 13.94 -8.42
CA GLU A 228 -26.95 14.12 -9.06
C GLU A 228 -26.83 14.94 -10.36
N GLU A 229 -25.63 15.47 -10.59
CA GLU A 229 -25.22 16.43 -11.61
C GLU A 229 -24.73 15.74 -12.89
N GLU A 230 -24.68 16.52 -13.98
CA GLU A 230 -24.08 16.09 -15.26
C GLU A 230 -22.57 16.36 -15.33
N THR A 231 -22.03 17.17 -14.42
CA THR A 231 -20.60 17.49 -14.32
C THR A 231 -19.98 16.98 -13.02
N CYS A 232 -18.69 16.65 -13.08
CA CYS A 232 -17.85 16.50 -11.90
C CYS A 232 -16.43 16.99 -12.20
N ARG A 233 -15.89 17.84 -11.34
CA ARG A 233 -14.51 18.33 -11.41
C ARG A 233 -13.55 17.36 -10.73
N ILE A 234 -12.56 16.87 -11.46
CA ILE A 234 -11.47 16.05 -10.94
C ILE A 234 -10.27 16.98 -10.68
N VAL A 235 -9.71 16.89 -9.47
CA VAL A 235 -8.59 17.70 -8.99
C VAL A 235 -7.58 16.81 -8.27
N PHE A 236 -6.30 16.89 -8.63
CA PHE A 236 -5.22 16.16 -7.98
C PHE A 236 -3.85 16.80 -8.21
N SER A 237 -2.86 16.44 -7.39
CA SER A 237 -1.47 16.88 -7.53
C SER A 237 -0.54 15.71 -7.90
N VAL A 238 0.39 15.96 -8.81
CA VAL A 238 1.47 15.08 -9.27
C VAL A 238 2.83 15.82 -9.17
N GLU A 239 3.95 15.20 -9.55
CA GLU A 239 5.23 15.91 -9.65
C GLU A 239 5.24 16.85 -10.88
N PRO A 240 5.80 18.07 -10.80
CA PRO A 240 5.86 18.97 -11.95
C PRO A 240 6.57 18.34 -13.16
N GLY A 241 5.84 18.19 -14.27
CA GLY A 241 6.34 17.55 -15.49
C GLY A 241 6.02 16.04 -15.62
N SER A 242 5.28 15.45 -14.68
CA SER A 242 4.64 14.14 -14.90
C SER A 242 3.67 14.18 -16.08
N GLN A 243 3.56 13.05 -16.80
CA GLN A 243 2.51 12.86 -17.80
C GLN A 243 1.24 12.31 -17.14
N VAL A 244 0.08 12.79 -17.59
CA VAL A 244 -1.23 12.48 -17.04
C VAL A 244 -2.16 12.03 -18.17
N PHE A 245 -2.78 10.87 -18.00
CA PHE A 245 -3.83 10.35 -18.86
C PHE A 245 -5.07 10.04 -18.02
N ILE A 246 -6.27 10.26 -18.55
CA ILE A 246 -7.53 9.87 -17.90
C ILE A 246 -8.40 9.15 -18.94
N ASN A 247 -8.75 7.89 -18.67
CA ASN A 247 -9.40 6.98 -19.64
C ASN A 247 -8.68 7.01 -21.00
N ASP A 248 -7.38 6.71 -20.98
CA ASP A 248 -6.41 6.77 -22.10
C ASP A 248 -6.21 8.13 -22.81
N ASN A 249 -7.01 9.14 -22.53
CA ASN A 249 -6.86 10.47 -23.11
C ASN A 249 -5.76 11.24 -22.38
N ASN A 250 -4.77 11.74 -23.12
CA ASN A 250 -3.68 12.56 -22.57
C ASN A 250 -4.20 13.95 -22.18
N TYR A 251 -3.90 14.38 -20.96
CA TYR A 251 -4.19 15.73 -20.43
C TYR A 251 -2.98 16.32 -19.68
N SER A 252 -1.76 15.91 -20.05
CA SER A 252 -0.51 16.40 -19.44
C SER A 252 -0.27 17.90 -19.64
N ASP A 253 -0.97 18.51 -20.60
CA ASP A 253 -0.99 19.95 -20.88
C ASP A 253 -1.85 20.77 -19.90
N LEU A 254 -2.65 20.10 -19.07
CA LEU A 254 -3.49 20.69 -18.03
C LEU A 254 -2.89 20.53 -16.62
N VAL A 255 -1.66 20.03 -16.51
CA VAL A 255 -0.86 20.03 -15.28
C VAL A 255 -0.09 21.35 -15.23
N ASP A 256 -0.24 22.11 -14.16
CA ASP A 256 0.43 23.40 -14.01
C ASP A 256 1.90 23.30 -13.54
N SER A 257 2.54 24.45 -13.34
CA SER A 257 3.94 24.53 -12.88
C SER A 257 4.19 24.06 -11.44
N GLU A 258 3.13 23.94 -10.62
CA GLU A 258 3.20 23.42 -9.25
C GLU A 258 2.80 21.93 -9.18
N GLY A 259 2.41 21.34 -10.32
CA GLY A 259 2.00 19.94 -10.43
C GLY A 259 0.51 19.71 -10.15
N LEU A 260 -0.31 20.78 -10.11
CA LEU A 260 -1.76 20.68 -9.93
C LEU A 260 -2.45 20.37 -11.27
N PHE A 261 -3.37 19.43 -11.25
CA PHE A 261 -4.32 19.14 -12.32
C PHE A 261 -5.73 19.49 -11.84
N GLU A 262 -6.48 20.25 -12.66
CA GLU A 262 -7.89 20.54 -12.44
C GLU A 262 -8.66 20.47 -13.76
N LYS A 263 -9.71 19.63 -13.82
CA LYS A 263 -10.57 19.54 -15.00
C LYS A 263 -11.98 19.08 -14.67
N GLU A 264 -12.97 19.73 -15.28
CA GLU A 264 -14.36 19.29 -15.27
C GLU A 264 -14.63 18.25 -16.37
N PHE A 265 -15.37 17.19 -15.99
CA PHE A 265 -15.79 16.11 -16.87
C PHE A 265 -17.31 16.01 -16.88
N GLN A 266 -17.86 15.80 -18.09
CA GLN A 266 -19.23 15.34 -18.26
C GLN A 266 -19.33 13.89 -17.79
N VAL A 267 -20.38 13.56 -17.04
CA VAL A 267 -20.61 12.26 -16.40
C VAL A 267 -21.87 11.63 -17.00
N PRO A 268 -21.75 10.59 -17.84
CA PRO A 268 -22.89 9.92 -18.46
C PRO A 268 -23.88 9.33 -17.44
N ASP A 269 -25.16 9.18 -17.82
CA ASP A 269 -26.22 8.68 -16.93
C ASP A 269 -26.19 7.15 -16.66
N ASN A 270 -24.99 6.58 -16.58
CA ASN A 270 -24.79 5.21 -16.10
C ASN A 270 -24.82 5.17 -14.55
N PRO A 271 -25.23 4.05 -13.93
CA PRO A 271 -25.17 3.87 -12.47
C PRO A 271 -23.75 3.97 -11.90
N GLU A 272 -22.74 3.57 -12.68
CA GLU A 272 -21.32 3.68 -12.35
C GLU A 272 -20.56 4.22 -13.57
N ASN A 273 -19.82 5.31 -13.40
CA ASN A 273 -18.88 5.83 -14.38
C ASN A 273 -17.47 5.76 -13.81
N ILE A 274 -16.58 5.06 -14.51
CA ILE A 274 -15.21 4.82 -14.03
C ILE A 274 -14.25 5.79 -14.73
N TYR A 275 -13.40 6.43 -13.94
CA TYR A 275 -12.30 7.26 -14.44
C TYR A 275 -10.98 6.66 -13.94
N GLU A 276 -10.17 6.17 -14.87
CA GLU A 276 -8.85 5.63 -14.64
C GLU A 276 -7.80 6.71 -14.91
N ILE A 277 -7.19 7.20 -13.84
CA ILE A 277 -6.15 8.24 -13.83
C ILE A 277 -4.79 7.53 -13.85
N ARG A 278 -4.00 7.77 -14.90
CA ARG A 278 -2.75 7.06 -15.19
C ARG A 278 -1.61 8.08 -15.29
N VAL A 279 -0.66 7.99 -14.36
CA VAL A 279 0.42 8.98 -14.16
C VAL A 279 1.77 8.34 -14.42
N ILE A 280 2.59 8.99 -15.24
CA ILE A 280 3.96 8.57 -15.57
C ILE A 280 4.92 9.70 -15.20
N THR A 281 5.81 9.44 -14.24
CA THR A 281 6.80 10.41 -13.73
C THR A 281 8.21 9.90 -14.04
N LYS A 282 9.14 10.82 -14.29
CA LYS A 282 10.53 10.44 -14.57
C LYS A 282 11.14 9.69 -13.38
N ASN A 283 11.91 8.65 -13.65
CA ASN A 283 12.54 7.75 -12.66
C ASN A 283 11.55 7.01 -11.73
N HIS A 284 10.25 7.04 -12.03
CA HIS A 284 9.21 6.34 -11.28
C HIS A 284 8.55 5.25 -12.13
N ALA A 285 7.94 4.27 -11.48
CA ALA A 285 7.01 3.35 -12.11
C ALA A 285 5.69 4.08 -12.44
N GLU A 286 4.99 3.61 -13.46
CA GLU A 286 3.66 4.10 -13.81
C GLU A 286 2.67 3.83 -12.66
N ARG A 287 1.81 4.81 -12.35
CA ARG A 287 0.75 4.65 -11.34
C ARG A 287 -0.62 4.85 -11.96
N THR A 288 -1.42 3.80 -11.90
CA THR A 288 -2.86 3.85 -12.14
C THR A 288 -3.61 4.04 -10.83
N HIS A 289 -4.61 4.92 -10.83
CA HIS A 289 -5.56 5.13 -9.76
C HIS A 289 -6.97 5.24 -10.35
N ARG A 290 -7.96 4.64 -9.71
CA ARG A 290 -9.33 4.51 -10.23
C ARG A 290 -10.30 5.20 -9.29
N ILE A 291 -11.13 6.09 -9.84
CA ILE A 291 -12.30 6.62 -9.14
C ILE A 291 -13.60 6.13 -9.81
N VAL A 292 -14.67 6.05 -9.03
CA VAL A 292 -16.02 5.65 -9.47
C VAL A 292 -17.02 6.74 -9.12
N ILE A 293 -17.62 7.35 -10.14
CA ILE A 293 -18.67 8.35 -10.00
C ILE A 293 -20.02 7.66 -10.21
N ARG A 294 -20.82 7.60 -9.15
CA ARG A 294 -22.16 6.97 -9.14
C ARG A 294 -23.25 8.01 -9.40
N ARG A 295 -24.28 7.63 -10.14
CA ARG A 295 -25.52 8.41 -10.35
C ARG A 295 -26.75 7.59 -9.96
N ARG A 296 -27.87 8.27 -9.67
CA ARG A 296 -29.17 7.62 -9.48
C ARG A 296 -29.73 7.18 -10.83
N VAL A 297 -29.97 5.88 -11.00
CA VAL A 297 -30.79 5.37 -12.12
C VAL A 297 -32.27 5.47 -11.75
N MET A 298 -33.08 5.94 -12.69
CA MET A 298 -34.55 5.98 -12.58
C MET A 298 -35.17 4.85 -13.42
N GLU A 299 -36.34 4.32 -13.03
CA GLU A 299 -36.97 3.21 -13.77
C GLU A 299 -37.70 3.66 -15.07
N PHE A 300 -37.83 4.97 -15.25
CA PHE A 300 -38.32 5.69 -16.44
C PHE A 300 -37.83 7.16 -16.36
N PRO A 301 -37.78 7.94 -17.47
CA PRO A 301 -37.17 9.28 -17.45
C PRO A 301 -37.97 10.32 -16.66
N LEU A 302 -37.26 11.27 -16.07
CA LEU A 302 -37.78 12.57 -15.59
C LEU A 302 -36.67 13.61 -15.83
N ASP A 303 -36.67 14.16 -17.02
CA ASP A 303 -35.65 15.05 -17.54
C ASP A 303 -36.14 16.50 -17.47
N ILE A 304 -35.22 17.46 -17.30
CA ILE A 304 -35.50 18.89 -17.14
C ILE A 304 -34.72 19.67 -18.20
N ASP A 305 -35.39 20.53 -18.97
CA ASP A 305 -34.76 21.28 -20.08
C ASP A 305 -33.86 22.44 -19.58
N GLN A 306 -33.96 22.79 -18.30
CA GLN A 306 -33.18 23.86 -17.67
C GLN A 306 -32.01 23.29 -16.85
N SER A 307 -30.81 23.80 -17.09
CA SER A 307 -29.63 23.54 -16.28
C SER A 307 -29.44 24.60 -15.18
N GLY A 308 -28.81 24.20 -14.07
CA GLY A 308 -28.50 25.09 -12.94
C GLY A 308 -29.76 25.64 -12.22
N PRO A 309 -29.62 26.78 -11.52
CA PRO A 309 -30.75 27.44 -10.87
C PRO A 309 -31.73 28.06 -11.89
N ILE A 310 -33.00 27.63 -11.85
CA ILE A 310 -34.05 28.09 -12.75
C ILE A 310 -34.54 29.48 -12.32
N GLU A 311 -34.27 30.52 -13.11
CA GLU A 311 -34.70 31.89 -12.78
C GLU A 311 -36.23 32.07 -12.80
N ALA A 312 -36.76 32.68 -11.74
CA ALA A 312 -38.18 32.98 -11.57
C ALA A 312 -38.56 34.38 -12.09
N ALA A 313 -39.60 34.42 -12.92
CA ALA A 313 -40.26 35.66 -13.33
C ALA A 313 -41.06 36.26 -12.16
N GLY A 314 -40.37 37.05 -11.33
CA GLY A 314 -40.92 37.82 -10.19
C GLY A 314 -41.23 36.98 -8.95
N GLN A 315 -42.04 35.93 -9.10
CA GLN A 315 -42.24 34.86 -8.11
C GLN A 315 -42.58 33.49 -8.73
N TRP A 316 -42.69 33.38 -10.06
CA TRP A 316 -43.03 32.14 -10.75
C TRP A 316 -41.88 31.72 -11.67
N ALA A 317 -41.25 30.59 -11.39
CA ALA A 317 -40.37 29.92 -12.33
C ALA A 317 -41.18 29.08 -13.32
N LYS A 318 -40.72 28.98 -14.56
CA LYS A 318 -41.25 28.02 -15.54
C LYS A 318 -40.25 26.86 -15.62
N ILE A 319 -40.72 25.66 -15.30
CA ILE A 319 -39.96 24.42 -15.45
C ILE A 319 -40.57 23.66 -16.64
N THR A 320 -39.74 23.15 -17.53
CA THR A 320 -40.13 22.26 -18.63
C THR A 320 -39.19 21.08 -18.71
N GLY A 321 -39.67 20.00 -19.34
CA GLY A 321 -38.94 18.76 -19.41
C GLY A 321 -39.76 17.64 -20.03
N ASN A 322 -39.25 16.41 -19.94
CA ASN A 322 -39.86 15.21 -20.49
C ASN A 322 -39.95 14.09 -19.44
N THR A 323 -41.02 13.31 -19.50
CA THR A 323 -41.19 12.07 -18.72
C THR A 323 -42.05 11.08 -19.50
N HIS A 324 -42.40 9.93 -18.91
CA HIS A 324 -43.26 8.96 -19.58
C HIS A 324 -44.67 9.55 -19.85
N PRO A 325 -45.26 9.44 -21.07
CA PRO A 325 -46.53 10.10 -21.42
C PRO A 325 -47.77 9.63 -20.63
N GLN A 326 -47.64 8.60 -19.80
CA GLN A 326 -48.68 8.09 -18.90
C GLN A 326 -48.37 8.32 -17.42
N ALA A 327 -47.31 9.08 -17.10
CA ALA A 327 -46.99 9.43 -15.73
C ALA A 327 -47.92 10.53 -15.19
N VAL A 328 -47.95 10.69 -13.87
CA VAL A 328 -48.55 11.84 -13.18
C VAL A 328 -47.42 12.59 -12.49
N LEU A 329 -47.34 13.91 -12.71
CA LEU A 329 -46.28 14.76 -12.15
C LEU A 329 -46.79 15.52 -10.92
N ASP A 330 -46.14 15.32 -9.78
CA ASP A 330 -46.31 16.06 -8.54
C ASP A 330 -45.12 16.99 -8.26
N VAL A 331 -45.37 18.07 -7.51
CA VAL A 331 -44.37 19.10 -7.17
C VAL A 331 -44.58 19.57 -5.72
N ASP A 332 -43.51 19.58 -4.93
CA ASP A 332 -43.54 19.91 -3.49
C ASP A 332 -43.82 21.39 -3.14
N LEU A 333 -43.74 22.28 -4.13
CA LEU A 333 -44.00 23.71 -4.02
C LEU A 333 -45.32 24.11 -4.71
N GLU A 334 -45.93 25.20 -4.20
CA GLU A 334 -47.16 25.77 -4.77
C GLU A 334 -47.03 26.04 -6.29
N THR A 335 -47.84 25.33 -7.08
CA THR A 335 -47.93 25.51 -8.52
C THR A 335 -49.01 26.51 -8.90
N ARG A 336 -48.92 27.07 -10.12
CA ARG A 336 -49.93 28.00 -10.66
C ARG A 336 -51.19 27.31 -11.18
N ALA A 337 -51.05 26.03 -11.53
CA ALA A 337 -52.07 25.10 -12.02
C ALA A 337 -51.57 23.67 -11.76
N GLU A 338 -52.44 22.67 -11.88
CA GLU A 338 -52.04 21.26 -11.84
C GLU A 338 -51.03 20.96 -12.97
N PRO A 339 -49.97 20.16 -12.73
CA PRO A 339 -48.98 19.86 -13.77
C PRO A 339 -49.58 18.96 -14.88
N GLU A 340 -49.57 19.44 -16.12
CA GLU A 340 -50.03 18.68 -17.29
C GLU A 340 -48.83 18.08 -18.07
N ILE A 341 -48.93 16.79 -18.41
CA ILE A 341 -48.02 16.07 -19.32
C ILE A 341 -48.75 15.85 -20.65
N ASP A 342 -48.07 16.11 -21.75
CA ASP A 342 -48.53 15.83 -23.11
C ASP A 342 -48.59 14.30 -23.35
N PRO A 343 -49.76 13.72 -23.67
CA PRO A 343 -49.96 12.27 -23.70
C PRO A 343 -49.39 11.58 -24.96
N GLU A 344 -48.90 12.33 -25.95
CA GLU A 344 -48.23 11.77 -27.13
C GLU A 344 -46.70 11.81 -27.01
N THR A 345 -46.17 12.86 -26.37
CA THR A 345 -44.73 13.18 -26.35
C THR A 345 -44.07 13.10 -24.98
N GLY A 346 -44.84 13.13 -23.88
CA GLY A 346 -44.31 13.11 -22.52
C GLY A 346 -43.76 14.46 -22.03
N ASN A 347 -43.86 15.51 -22.85
CA ASN A 347 -43.40 16.85 -22.49
C ASN A 347 -44.32 17.49 -21.45
N PHE A 348 -43.77 18.24 -20.50
CA PHE A 348 -44.56 18.98 -19.51
C PHE A 348 -44.16 20.45 -19.39
N THR A 349 -45.01 21.24 -18.76
CA THR A 349 -44.69 22.61 -18.34
C THR A 349 -45.40 22.91 -17.03
N VAL A 350 -44.63 23.19 -15.97
CA VAL A 350 -45.17 23.59 -14.67
C VAL A 350 -44.64 24.97 -14.29
N TYR A 351 -45.49 25.77 -13.64
CA TYR A 351 -45.13 27.08 -13.10
C TYR A 351 -45.12 27.02 -11.58
N VAL A 352 -43.94 27.17 -10.98
CA VAL A 352 -43.68 26.89 -9.55
C VAL A 352 -43.32 28.17 -8.81
N LYS A 353 -43.79 28.31 -7.56
CA LYS A 353 -43.69 29.55 -6.78
C LYS A 353 -42.42 29.66 -5.95
N ALA A 354 -41.55 30.59 -6.35
CA ALA A 354 -40.41 31.03 -5.56
C ALA A 354 -40.85 32.03 -4.48
N SER A 355 -41.23 31.54 -3.30
CA SER A 355 -41.74 32.40 -2.21
C SER A 355 -40.66 33.27 -1.56
N HIS A 356 -39.39 32.87 -1.62
CA HIS A 356 -38.25 33.55 -0.98
C HIS A 356 -37.32 34.19 -2.03
N LEU A 357 -36.53 35.20 -1.63
CA LEU A 357 -35.46 35.76 -2.47
C LEU A 357 -34.22 34.85 -2.41
N GLY A 358 -33.46 34.75 -3.51
CA GLY A 358 -32.36 33.80 -3.63
C GLY A 358 -32.87 32.40 -3.99
N TYR A 359 -32.30 31.36 -3.37
CA TYR A 359 -32.56 29.97 -3.77
C TYR A 359 -33.68 29.31 -2.96
N THR A 360 -34.57 28.63 -3.69
CA THR A 360 -35.62 27.75 -3.16
C THR A 360 -35.47 26.39 -3.88
N PRO A 361 -35.23 25.27 -3.18
CA PRO A 361 -35.20 23.95 -3.81
C PRO A 361 -36.63 23.49 -4.12
N CYS A 362 -36.78 22.67 -5.14
CA CYS A 362 -38.04 22.17 -5.67
C CYS A 362 -37.87 20.70 -6.06
N THR A 363 -38.74 19.84 -5.56
CA THR A 363 -38.74 18.41 -5.86
C THR A 363 -39.84 18.12 -6.87
N LEU A 364 -39.46 17.59 -8.04
CA LEU A 364 -40.41 17.06 -9.02
C LEU A 364 -40.44 15.54 -8.89
N THR A 365 -41.65 14.98 -8.75
CA THR A 365 -41.87 13.53 -8.64
C THR A 365 -42.82 13.08 -9.75
N ALA A 366 -42.36 12.21 -10.63
CA ALA A 366 -43.19 11.53 -11.60
C ALA A 366 -43.58 10.13 -11.08
N HIS A 367 -44.87 9.86 -11.08
CA HIS A 367 -45.48 8.60 -10.69
C HIS A 367 -45.94 7.81 -11.92
N LEU A 368 -45.69 6.50 -11.97
CA LEU A 368 -46.15 5.62 -13.06
C LEU A 368 -46.57 4.25 -12.51
N GLU A 369 -47.70 3.71 -12.96
CA GLU A 369 -48.26 2.48 -12.40
C GLU A 369 -47.31 1.28 -12.56
N GLY A 370 -47.02 0.60 -11.44
CA GLY A 370 -46.13 -0.56 -11.41
C GLY A 370 -44.63 -0.24 -11.53
N LYS A 371 -44.24 1.02 -11.34
CA LYS A 371 -42.84 1.49 -11.35
C LYS A 371 -42.45 2.16 -10.04
N GLN A 372 -41.15 2.27 -9.78
CA GLN A 372 -40.63 3.20 -8.77
C GLN A 372 -40.69 4.64 -9.29
N ASP A 373 -41.04 5.58 -8.40
CA ASP A 373 -41.16 6.99 -8.73
C ASP A 373 -39.82 7.60 -9.17
N SER A 374 -39.86 8.33 -10.27
CA SER A 374 -38.74 9.11 -10.79
C SER A 374 -38.75 10.48 -10.11
N VAL A 375 -37.65 10.86 -9.45
CA VAL A 375 -37.58 12.07 -8.61
C VAL A 375 -36.35 12.88 -8.96
N LYS A 376 -36.54 14.18 -9.19
CA LYS A 376 -35.47 15.13 -9.51
C LYS A 376 -35.59 16.37 -8.61
N GLU A 377 -34.56 16.64 -7.81
CA GLU A 377 -34.40 17.96 -7.17
C GLU A 377 -33.89 18.96 -8.23
N VAL A 378 -34.51 20.14 -8.29
CA VAL A 378 -34.00 21.32 -8.98
C VAL A 378 -33.97 22.49 -8.00
N VAL A 379 -33.23 23.56 -8.34
CA VAL A 379 -33.23 24.78 -7.54
C VAL A 379 -33.79 25.92 -8.37
N ILE A 380 -34.68 26.70 -7.77
CA ILE A 380 -35.29 27.90 -8.35
C ILE A 380 -34.56 29.12 -7.77
N GLU A 381 -34.04 29.99 -8.65
CA GLU A 381 -33.59 31.32 -8.24
C GLU A 381 -34.72 32.32 -8.33
N ARG A 382 -34.98 33.07 -7.25
CA ARG A 382 -35.68 34.34 -7.33
C ARG A 382 -34.67 35.48 -7.30
N PRO A 383 -34.45 36.20 -8.43
CA PRO A 383 -33.42 37.22 -8.51
C PRO A 383 -33.54 38.29 -7.42
N ALA A 384 -32.40 38.67 -6.86
CA ALA A 384 -32.27 39.71 -5.84
C ALA A 384 -30.95 40.48 -6.05
N THR A 385 -30.93 41.78 -5.74
CA THR A 385 -29.65 42.50 -5.69
C THR A 385 -28.84 42.05 -4.47
N GLU A 386 -27.51 42.15 -4.54
CA GLU A 386 -26.63 41.89 -3.39
C GLU A 386 -27.06 42.69 -2.16
N ALA A 387 -27.43 43.97 -2.35
CA ALA A 387 -27.92 44.84 -1.27
C ALA A 387 -29.27 44.36 -0.69
N ASP A 388 -30.25 44.01 -1.55
CA ASP A 388 -31.57 43.52 -1.12
C ASP A 388 -31.52 42.18 -0.40
N TYR A 389 -30.54 41.33 -0.76
CA TYR A 389 -30.36 40.00 -0.19
C TYR A 389 -29.56 40.04 1.12
N THR A 390 -28.37 40.66 1.10
CA THR A 390 -27.46 40.69 2.27
C THR A 390 -28.00 41.53 3.42
N SER A 391 -28.78 42.60 3.14
CA SER A 391 -29.41 43.43 4.19
C SER A 391 -30.51 42.71 4.97
N ARG A 392 -31.02 41.58 4.47
CA ARG A 392 -32.02 40.74 5.16
C ARG A 392 -31.39 39.62 6.00
N ALA A 393 -30.08 39.44 5.92
CA ALA A 393 -29.40 38.27 6.48
C ALA A 393 -29.34 38.31 8.01
N TRP A 394 -29.77 37.22 8.65
CA TRP A 394 -29.72 37.07 10.10
C TRP A 394 -28.40 36.43 10.55
N ALA A 395 -27.93 36.76 11.76
CA ALA A 395 -26.81 36.07 12.36
C ALA A 395 -27.19 34.62 12.70
N MET A 396 -26.33 33.66 12.36
CA MET A 396 -26.60 32.23 12.55
C MET A 396 -26.48 31.80 14.02
N ASN A 397 -27.48 31.05 14.52
CA ASN A 397 -27.42 30.33 15.79
C ASN A 397 -27.31 28.82 15.54
N TYR A 398 -26.10 28.27 15.67
CA TYR A 398 -25.83 26.86 15.31
C TYR A 398 -26.73 25.85 16.02
N ASN A 399 -26.78 25.93 17.35
CA ASN A 399 -27.45 24.93 18.18
C ASN A 399 -28.97 24.92 17.95
N GLU A 400 -29.56 26.08 17.71
CA GLU A 400 -30.99 26.24 17.43
C GLU A 400 -31.38 25.66 16.06
N LEU A 401 -30.59 25.92 15.02
CA LEU A 401 -30.84 25.40 13.67
C LEU A 401 -30.50 23.91 13.54
N ARG A 402 -29.49 23.41 14.28
CA ARG A 402 -29.20 21.96 14.36
C ARG A 402 -30.34 21.21 15.07
N ALA A 403 -30.87 21.76 16.16
CA ALA A 403 -31.95 21.13 16.93
C ALA A 403 -33.32 21.18 16.23
N ASN A 404 -33.56 22.15 15.35
CA ASN A 404 -34.86 22.36 14.70
C ASN A 404 -34.68 22.44 13.16
N PRO A 405 -34.73 21.30 12.43
CA PRO A 405 -34.47 21.26 10.99
C PRO A 405 -35.37 22.21 10.17
N ASP A 406 -36.67 22.26 10.47
CA ASP A 406 -37.64 23.06 9.70
C ASP A 406 -37.62 24.56 10.03
N LEU A 407 -36.84 24.96 11.04
CA LEU A 407 -36.84 26.32 11.55
C LEU A 407 -36.17 27.29 10.56
N HIS A 408 -36.91 28.35 10.25
CA HIS A 408 -36.50 29.45 9.38
C HIS A 408 -36.16 29.07 7.93
N ASN A 409 -36.72 27.99 7.39
CA ASN A 409 -36.59 27.66 5.96
C ASN A 409 -36.91 28.87 5.06
N GLY A 410 -36.06 29.09 4.05
CA GLY A 410 -36.11 30.21 3.12
C GLY A 410 -35.61 31.56 3.66
N ILE A 411 -35.33 31.70 4.96
CA ILE A 411 -34.72 32.91 5.54
C ILE A 411 -33.23 32.97 5.18
N VAL A 412 -32.73 34.16 4.89
CA VAL A 412 -31.31 34.40 4.60
C VAL A 412 -30.53 34.51 5.91
N PHE A 413 -29.41 33.78 6.01
CA PHE A 413 -28.47 33.89 7.11
C PHE A 413 -27.10 34.36 6.62
N VAL A 414 -26.32 34.96 7.53
CA VAL A 414 -24.91 35.30 7.35
C VAL A 414 -24.06 34.64 8.44
N PHE A 415 -22.96 34.02 8.04
CA PHE A 415 -21.97 33.41 8.92
C PHE A 415 -20.58 33.47 8.29
N GLU A 416 -19.55 33.19 9.10
CA GLU A 416 -18.20 32.92 8.63
C GLU A 416 -17.79 31.51 9.08
N GLY A 417 -16.96 30.85 8.29
CA GLY A 417 -16.44 29.52 8.60
C GLY A 417 -15.28 29.12 7.70
N THR A 418 -14.60 28.04 8.07
CA THR A 418 -13.47 27.48 7.31
C THR A 418 -13.91 26.19 6.63
N ILE A 419 -13.62 26.02 5.34
CA ILE A 419 -13.96 24.78 4.62
C ILE A 419 -13.20 23.60 5.22
N THR A 420 -13.93 22.61 5.73
CA THR A 420 -13.37 21.37 6.31
C THR A 420 -13.47 20.18 5.36
N GLU A 421 -14.44 20.19 4.45
CA GLU A 421 -14.70 19.10 3.52
C GLU A 421 -15.34 19.67 2.24
N ILE A 422 -14.96 19.16 1.06
CA ILE A 422 -15.65 19.43 -0.21
C ILE A 422 -16.13 18.08 -0.75
N LYS A 423 -17.43 17.96 -1.01
CA LYS A 423 -18.10 16.72 -1.44
C LYS A 423 -18.23 16.63 -2.95
N THR A 424 -18.58 17.76 -3.57
CA THR A 424 -18.90 17.87 -4.99
C THR A 424 -18.40 19.21 -5.52
N MET A 425 -17.88 19.23 -6.73
CA MET A 425 -17.41 20.40 -7.48
C MET A 425 -17.86 20.27 -8.94
N GLY A 426 -18.37 21.36 -9.51
CA GLY A 426 -18.97 21.42 -10.85
C GLY A 426 -20.06 22.50 -10.88
N ASP A 427 -21.14 22.29 -11.63
CA ASP A 427 -22.31 23.18 -11.70
C ASP A 427 -22.91 23.50 -10.31
N LYS A 428 -22.83 22.54 -9.37
CA LYS A 428 -23.24 22.67 -7.98
C LYS A 428 -22.10 22.27 -7.06
N ASN A 429 -21.49 23.24 -6.39
CA ASN A 429 -20.45 22.99 -5.39
C ASN A 429 -21.12 22.65 -4.06
N GLN A 430 -20.75 21.52 -3.46
CA GLN A 430 -21.28 21.05 -2.18
C GLN A 430 -20.14 20.87 -1.18
N PHE A 431 -20.19 21.55 -0.04
CA PHE A 431 -19.10 21.56 0.94
C PHE A 431 -19.59 21.77 2.38
N VAL A 432 -18.70 21.50 3.34
CA VAL A 432 -18.92 21.71 4.78
C VAL A 432 -17.95 22.77 5.26
N VAL A 433 -18.46 23.74 6.04
CA VAL A 433 -17.63 24.69 6.79
C VAL A 433 -17.81 24.48 8.29
N ASP A 434 -16.72 24.57 9.04
CA ASP A 434 -16.80 24.78 10.49
C ASP A 434 -16.91 26.28 10.78
N ILE A 435 -17.98 26.69 11.47
CA ILE A 435 -18.22 28.08 11.88
C ILE A 435 -17.75 28.36 13.32
N SER A 436 -17.22 27.34 14.01
CA SER A 436 -16.66 27.47 15.34
C SER A 436 -15.36 28.28 15.34
N ASN A 437 -15.06 28.88 16.50
CA ASN A 437 -13.74 29.46 16.79
C ASN A 437 -12.98 28.62 17.83
N ASP A 438 -13.54 27.47 18.26
CA ASP A 438 -12.90 26.48 19.13
C ASP A 438 -12.76 25.13 18.41
N PRO A 439 -11.53 24.71 18.04
CA PRO A 439 -11.27 23.42 17.40
C PRO A 439 -11.73 22.19 18.21
N ASN A 440 -11.99 22.33 19.51
CA ASN A 440 -12.49 21.25 20.37
C ASN A 440 -14.01 21.11 20.33
N SER A 441 -14.72 22.07 19.73
CA SER A 441 -16.18 22.10 19.62
C SER A 441 -16.58 22.56 18.21
N PRO A 442 -16.33 21.75 17.17
CA PRO A 442 -16.66 22.09 15.78
C PRO A 442 -18.18 22.23 15.58
N GLN A 443 -18.56 23.17 14.72
CA GLN A 443 -19.93 23.51 14.36
C GLN A 443 -20.11 23.40 12.84
N PRO A 444 -20.13 22.17 12.29
CA PRO A 444 -20.20 21.96 10.84
C PRO A 444 -21.56 22.36 10.27
N ALA A 445 -21.54 23.28 9.30
CA ALA A 445 -22.68 23.70 8.49
C ALA A 445 -22.48 23.27 7.03
N TYR A 446 -23.55 22.81 6.39
CA TYR A 446 -23.53 22.29 5.02
C TYR A 446 -23.99 23.36 4.03
N VAL A 447 -23.24 23.53 2.94
CA VAL A 447 -23.42 24.64 2.00
C VAL A 447 -23.44 24.15 0.56
N GLU A 448 -24.42 24.62 -0.21
CA GLU A 448 -24.52 24.40 -1.65
C GLU A 448 -24.41 25.74 -2.39
N TYR A 449 -23.63 25.76 -3.49
CA TYR A 449 -23.27 26.99 -4.19
C TYR A 449 -23.08 26.78 -5.70
N TRP A 450 -23.82 27.57 -6.50
CA TRP A 450 -23.83 27.54 -7.97
C TRP A 450 -22.97 28.65 -8.61
N GLY A 451 -22.03 29.22 -7.86
CA GLY A 451 -21.11 30.27 -8.34
C GLY A 451 -19.66 29.78 -8.47
N SER A 452 -18.86 30.54 -9.22
CA SER A 452 -17.51 30.16 -9.69
C SER A 452 -16.34 30.59 -8.77
N VAL A 453 -16.57 30.70 -7.45
CA VAL A 453 -15.48 30.99 -6.49
C VAL A 453 -14.62 29.74 -6.32
N SER A 454 -13.29 29.87 -6.41
CA SER A 454 -12.36 28.76 -6.11
C SER A 454 -12.45 28.35 -4.65
N LEU A 455 -12.75 27.07 -4.40
CA LEU A 455 -12.93 26.49 -3.07
C LEU A 455 -11.84 25.45 -2.80
N HIS A 456 -11.16 25.59 -1.66
CA HIS A 456 -10.13 24.67 -1.19
C HIS A 456 -10.31 24.44 0.33
N THR A 457 -10.01 23.24 0.81
CA THR A 457 -10.03 22.94 2.26
C THR A 457 -9.05 23.86 3.00
N GLY A 458 -9.49 24.43 4.13
CA GLY A 458 -8.75 25.45 4.87
C GLY A 458 -9.04 26.90 4.45
N THR A 459 -9.74 27.15 3.34
CA THR A 459 -10.17 28.51 2.97
C THR A 459 -11.23 29.02 3.95
N ARG A 460 -11.03 30.23 4.48
CA ARG A 460 -12.04 30.94 5.29
C ARG A 460 -12.99 31.72 4.38
N LEU A 461 -14.28 31.58 4.63
CA LEU A 461 -15.36 32.20 3.88
C LEU A 461 -16.24 33.06 4.78
N ARG A 462 -16.87 34.08 4.18
CA ARG A 462 -18.10 34.70 4.66
C ARG A 462 -19.23 34.35 3.69
N ILE A 463 -20.31 33.76 4.19
CA ILE A 463 -21.36 33.13 3.40
C ILE A 463 -22.70 33.81 3.70
N PHE A 464 -23.48 34.06 2.64
CA PHE A 464 -24.86 34.49 2.71
C PHE A 464 -25.75 33.50 1.94
N GLY A 465 -26.70 32.87 2.62
CA GLY A 465 -27.49 31.79 2.04
C GLY A 465 -28.87 31.58 2.66
N ASN A 466 -29.78 31.00 1.88
CA ASN A 466 -31.11 30.60 2.32
C ASN A 466 -31.01 29.32 3.15
N ARG A 467 -31.52 29.36 4.38
CA ARG A 467 -31.71 28.22 5.28
C ARG A 467 -32.64 27.17 4.66
N TRP A 468 -32.30 25.88 4.67
CA TRP A 468 -33.21 24.83 4.18
C TRP A 468 -32.98 23.42 4.77
N GLY A 469 -33.63 23.05 5.88
CA GLY A 469 -33.55 21.70 6.45
C GLY A 469 -32.15 21.29 6.98
N ASN A 470 -31.95 20.04 7.40
CA ASN A 470 -30.63 19.55 7.86
C ASN A 470 -30.12 18.40 6.99
N TYR A 471 -28.90 18.51 6.50
CA TYR A 471 -28.19 17.45 5.79
C TYR A 471 -27.32 16.69 6.78
N LYS A 472 -27.67 15.43 7.11
CA LYS A 472 -26.94 14.57 8.06
C LYS A 472 -26.63 15.32 9.38
N GLU A 473 -27.69 15.83 10.02
CA GLU A 473 -27.70 16.73 11.20
C GLU A 473 -27.12 18.14 11.00
N MET A 474 -26.31 18.41 9.97
CA MET A 474 -25.75 19.75 9.74
C MET A 474 -26.81 20.70 9.17
N PRO A 475 -26.91 21.96 9.67
CA PRO A 475 -27.74 22.98 9.04
C PRO A 475 -27.36 23.18 7.56
N ARG A 476 -28.29 22.89 6.63
CA ARG A 476 -28.15 23.10 5.18
C ARG A 476 -28.48 24.56 4.80
N PHE A 477 -27.64 25.14 3.96
CA PHE A 477 -27.79 26.49 3.39
C PHE A 477 -27.52 26.50 1.88
N LEU A 478 -28.37 27.18 1.14
CA LEU A 478 -28.22 27.44 -0.29
C LEU A 478 -27.61 28.83 -0.45
N ALA A 479 -26.30 28.92 -0.67
CA ALA A 479 -25.56 30.18 -0.68
C ALA A 479 -25.77 30.96 -1.98
N ARG A 480 -26.13 32.24 -1.90
CA ARG A 480 -26.23 33.13 -3.08
C ARG A 480 -25.00 34.01 -3.29
N PHE A 481 -24.33 34.38 -2.18
CA PHE A 481 -23.11 35.18 -2.19
C PHE A 481 -22.09 34.60 -1.20
N ILE A 482 -20.84 34.49 -1.66
CA ILE A 482 -19.70 34.01 -0.88
C ILE A 482 -18.53 34.96 -1.10
N TYR A 483 -17.83 35.30 -0.03
CA TYR A 483 -16.66 36.17 -0.06
C TYR A 483 -15.50 35.47 0.64
N LEU A 484 -14.32 35.46 0.02
CA LEU A 484 -13.07 35.04 0.65
C LEU A 484 -12.73 35.99 1.83
N ARG A 485 -12.00 35.50 2.83
CA ARG A 485 -11.67 36.24 4.07
C ARG A 485 -10.19 36.23 4.41
#